data_AF-A0A936KLV9-F1
#
_entry.id   AF-A0A936KLV9-F1
#
_cell.length_a   1.000
_cell.length_b   1.000
_cell.length_c   1.000
_cell.angle_alpha   90.00
_cell.angle_beta   90.00
_cell.angle_gamma   90.00
#
_symmetry.space_group_name_H-M   'P 1'
#
loop_
_entity.id
_entity.type
_entity.pdbx_description
1 polymer ?
#
loop_
_entity_poly.entity_id
_entity_poly.type
_entity_poly.pdbx_seq_one_letter_code
_entity_poly.pdbx_strand_id
1 'polypeptide(L)'
;MKLLNATLDLRNCKERTNVTYELAKIGDSIFSTRKHIENNPMQIPKLFQSIVGNEVVLRHLSQQGIEAYNQCADNLISLQNAINTGKAINDTILLNTVKVYIKEMDYAQKIIELETGRLEGDISDKYLHEHYSTLTFEKIGVGPHDLETAIKDQNKRQKKGEK
;
A
#
# COMPACT_ATOMS: atom_id res chain seq x y z
N MET A 1 -3.91 22.98 4.29
CA MET A 1 -5.08 22.39 3.61
C MET A 1 -4.77 21.20 2.68
N LYS A 2 -3.70 21.19 1.86
CA LYS A 2 -3.43 20.05 0.95
C LYS A 2 -3.06 18.73 1.65
N LEU A 3 -2.26 18.78 2.72
CA LEU A 3 -1.90 17.59 3.52
C LEU A 3 -3.10 17.00 4.27
N LEU A 4 -3.92 17.85 4.89
CA LEU A 4 -5.16 17.41 5.57
C LEU A 4 -6.14 16.71 4.62
N ASN A 5 -6.31 17.25 3.40
CA ASN A 5 -7.11 16.59 2.37
C ASN A 5 -6.53 15.23 1.96
N ALA A 6 -5.19 15.10 1.95
CA ALA A 6 -4.53 13.82 1.68
C ALA A 6 -4.82 12.78 2.76
N THR A 7 -4.79 13.21 4.03
CA THR A 7 -5.13 12.36 5.18
C THR A 7 -6.56 11.83 5.09
N LEU A 8 -7.52 12.70 4.74
CA LEU A 8 -8.92 12.29 4.57
C LEU A 8 -9.11 11.30 3.43
N ASP A 9 -8.49 11.55 2.27
CA ASP A 9 -8.56 10.66 1.11
C ASP A 9 -7.90 9.30 1.39
N LEU A 10 -6.77 9.29 2.09
CA LEU A 10 -6.09 8.08 2.52
C LEU A 10 -6.95 7.28 3.50
N ARG A 11 -7.57 7.96 4.48
CA ARG A 11 -8.48 7.32 5.43
C ARG A 11 -9.67 6.68 4.74
N ASN A 12 -10.31 7.40 3.82
CA ASN A 12 -11.43 6.88 3.02
C ASN A 12 -11.02 5.67 2.17
N CYS A 13 -9.82 5.71 1.60
CA CYS A 13 -9.30 4.58 0.82
C CYS A 13 -9.05 3.35 1.69
N LYS A 14 -8.44 3.55 2.86
CA LYS A 14 -8.21 2.50 3.86
C LYS A 14 -9.53 1.90 4.35
N GLU A 15 -10.53 2.71 4.65
CA GLU A 15 -11.85 2.24 5.08
C GLU A 15 -12.49 1.33 4.01
N ARG A 16 -12.45 1.73 2.73
CA ARG A 16 -12.93 0.89 1.62
C ARG A 16 -12.15 -0.41 1.51
N THR A 17 -10.81 -0.35 1.57
CA THR A 17 -9.96 -1.54 1.52
C THR A 17 -10.23 -2.49 2.70
N ASN A 18 -10.45 -1.98 3.91
CA ASN A 18 -10.84 -2.78 5.07
C ASN A 18 -12.17 -3.48 4.87
N VAL A 19 -13.18 -2.78 4.33
CA VAL A 19 -14.47 -3.41 4.01
C VAL A 19 -14.28 -4.53 2.98
N THR A 20 -13.51 -4.29 1.91
CA THR A 20 -13.20 -5.33 0.92
C THR A 20 -12.47 -6.51 1.55
N TYR A 21 -11.53 -6.27 2.47
CA TYR A 21 -10.78 -7.31 3.16
C TYR A 21 -11.66 -8.18 4.06
N GLU A 22 -12.52 -7.57 4.88
CA GLU A 22 -13.43 -8.32 5.75
C GLU A 22 -14.46 -9.11 4.94
N LEU A 23 -14.97 -8.56 3.84
CA LEU A 23 -15.86 -9.30 2.93
C LEU A 23 -15.13 -10.44 2.21
N ALA A 24 -13.88 -10.23 1.81
CA ALA A 24 -13.06 -11.25 1.15
C ALA A 24 -12.68 -12.41 2.09
N LYS A 25 -12.56 -12.18 3.41
CA LYS A 25 -12.30 -13.24 4.41
C LYS A 25 -13.42 -14.26 4.55
N ILE A 26 -14.66 -13.88 4.26
CA ILE A 26 -15.84 -14.72 4.52
C ILE A 26 -15.79 -16.01 3.69
N GLY A 27 -15.09 -16.01 2.54
CA GLY A 27 -14.54 -17.22 1.92
C GLY A 27 -15.53 -18.37 1.72
N ASP A 28 -16.76 -18.05 1.29
CA ASP A 28 -17.80 -19.04 1.05
C ASP A 28 -17.84 -19.46 -0.43
N SER A 29 -18.43 -20.62 -0.74
CA SER A 29 -18.53 -21.20 -2.09
C SER A 29 -19.15 -20.25 -3.14
N ILE A 30 -19.93 -19.28 -2.68
CA ILE A 30 -20.62 -18.26 -3.49
C ILE A 30 -19.77 -16.98 -3.64
N PHE A 31 -18.89 -16.70 -2.66
CA PHE A 31 -18.03 -15.52 -2.58
C PHE A 31 -16.55 -15.91 -2.61
N SER A 32 -16.01 -16.06 -3.82
CA SER A 32 -14.56 -16.18 -4.01
C SER A 32 -13.87 -14.86 -3.64
N THR A 33 -12.89 -14.93 -2.74
CA THR A 33 -11.96 -13.84 -2.37
C THR A 33 -11.46 -13.09 -3.60
N ARG A 34 -11.02 -13.85 -4.61
CA ARG A 34 -10.55 -13.31 -5.89
C ARG A 34 -11.64 -12.57 -6.65
N LYS A 35 -12.83 -13.15 -6.82
CA LYS A 35 -13.94 -12.47 -7.50
C LYS A 35 -14.34 -11.18 -6.79
N HIS A 36 -14.32 -11.16 -5.46
CA HIS A 36 -14.65 -9.97 -4.70
C HIS A 36 -13.63 -8.85 -4.92
N ILE A 37 -12.34 -9.19 -4.91
CA ILE A 37 -11.24 -8.24 -5.18
C ILE A 37 -11.24 -7.76 -6.64
N GLU A 38 -11.54 -8.63 -7.62
CA GLU A 38 -11.67 -8.26 -9.03
C GLU A 38 -12.79 -7.24 -9.25
N ASN A 39 -13.91 -7.39 -8.53
CA ASN A 39 -15.03 -6.45 -8.58
C ASN A 39 -14.77 -5.16 -7.78
N ASN A 40 -13.84 -5.20 -6.82
CA ASN A 40 -13.50 -4.10 -5.92
C ASN A 40 -11.99 -3.89 -5.87
N PRO A 41 -11.37 -3.46 -6.99
CA PRO A 41 -9.92 -3.36 -7.08
C PRO A 41 -9.39 -2.36 -6.06
N MET A 42 -8.23 -2.69 -5.49
CA MET A 42 -7.52 -1.81 -4.57
C MET A 42 -7.11 -0.54 -5.29
N GLN A 43 -7.34 0.60 -4.64
CA GLN A 43 -6.96 1.92 -5.17
C GLN A 43 -5.87 2.52 -4.30
N ILE A 44 -4.94 3.23 -4.93
CA ILE A 44 -4.06 4.16 -4.24
C ILE A 44 -4.75 5.53 -4.26
N PRO A 45 -4.86 6.21 -3.11
CA PRO A 45 -5.44 7.55 -3.09
C PRO A 45 -4.69 8.46 -4.07
N LYS A 46 -5.41 9.13 -4.97
CA LYS A 46 -4.84 10.08 -5.94
C LYS A 46 -3.98 11.16 -5.25
N LEU A 47 -4.34 11.51 -4.02
CA LEU A 47 -3.61 12.48 -3.24
C LEU A 47 -2.21 12.00 -2.81
N PHE A 48 -2.00 10.68 -2.71
CA PHE A 48 -0.70 10.11 -2.37
C PHE A 48 0.34 10.37 -3.48
N GLN A 49 -0.06 10.14 -4.74
CA GLN A 49 0.73 10.47 -5.93
C GLN A 49 0.90 11.99 -6.10
N SER A 50 -0.12 12.77 -5.71
CA SER A 50 -0.06 14.23 -5.81
C SER A 50 0.94 14.86 -4.84
N ILE A 51 1.21 14.25 -3.69
CA ILE A 51 2.23 14.73 -2.73
C ILE A 51 3.64 14.48 -3.27
N VAL A 52 3.92 13.30 -3.85
CA VAL A 52 5.20 13.00 -4.50
C VAL A 52 5.48 13.95 -5.66
N GLY A 53 4.44 14.36 -6.39
CA GLY A 53 4.57 15.32 -7.49
C GLY A 53 4.50 16.80 -7.08
N ASN A 54 4.25 17.13 -5.81
CA ASN A 54 4.07 18.52 -5.38
C ASN A 54 5.34 19.05 -4.71
N GLU A 55 6.16 19.77 -5.47
CA GLU A 55 7.39 20.40 -4.96
C GLU A 55 7.17 21.24 -3.70
N VAL A 56 6.01 21.89 -3.55
CA VAL A 56 5.74 22.72 -2.36
C VAL A 56 5.57 21.84 -1.12
N VAL A 57 4.93 20.68 -1.24
CA VAL A 57 4.80 19.74 -0.12
C VAL A 57 6.15 19.10 0.19
N LEU A 58 6.87 18.63 -0.83
CA LEU A 58 8.21 18.04 -0.67
C LEU A 58 9.22 19.00 -0.03
N ARG A 59 9.15 20.31 -0.32
CA ARG A 59 10.03 21.31 0.31
C ARG A 59 9.78 21.49 1.81
N HIS A 60 8.61 21.10 2.30
CA HIS A 60 8.25 21.27 3.71
C HIS A 60 8.39 19.99 4.51
N LEU A 61 8.45 18.81 3.89
CA LEU A 61 8.71 17.55 4.59
C LEU A 61 10.18 17.47 5.04
N SER A 62 10.42 16.83 6.19
CA SER A 62 11.78 16.46 6.57
C SER A 62 12.37 15.46 5.57
N GLN A 63 13.70 15.39 5.44
CA GLN A 63 14.34 14.40 4.57
C GLN A 63 13.92 12.97 4.91
N GLN A 64 13.80 12.66 6.21
CA GLN A 64 13.34 11.36 6.70
C GLN A 64 11.89 11.09 6.32
N GLY A 65 11.04 12.11 6.38
CA GLY A 65 9.65 12.02 5.92
C GLY A 65 9.53 11.78 4.42
N ILE A 66 10.38 12.41 3.60
CA ILE A 66 10.41 12.17 2.15
C ILE A 66 10.82 10.71 1.86
N GLU A 67 11.89 10.23 2.50
CA GLU A 67 12.39 8.85 2.31
C GLU A 67 11.35 7.82 2.73
N ALA A 68 10.76 7.95 3.93
CA ALA A 68 9.72 7.07 4.43
C ALA A 68 8.46 7.09 3.56
N TYR A 69 8.06 8.28 3.09
CA TYR A 69 6.89 8.45 2.25
C TYR A 69 7.07 7.81 0.87
N ASN A 70 8.23 8.00 0.23
CA ASN A 70 8.55 7.37 -1.05
C ASN A 70 8.60 5.84 -0.93
N GLN A 71 9.24 5.32 0.12
CA GLN A 71 9.28 3.88 0.38
C GLN A 71 7.87 3.29 0.54
N CYS A 72 7.00 3.98 1.28
CA CYS A 72 5.60 3.60 1.43
C CYS A 72 4.82 3.68 0.11
N ALA A 73 5.07 4.71 -0.71
CA ALA A 73 4.46 4.85 -2.03
C ALA A 73 4.81 3.67 -2.95
N ASP A 74 6.09 3.32 -3.03
CA ASP A 74 6.57 2.24 -3.87
C ASP A 74 6.03 0.88 -3.43
N ASN A 75 5.95 0.66 -2.10
CA ASN A 75 5.33 -0.53 -1.53
C ASN A 75 3.84 -0.61 -1.89
N LEU A 76 3.07 0.46 -1.66
CA LEU A 76 1.64 0.50 -1.97
C LEU A 76 1.37 0.23 -3.46
N ILE A 77 2.17 0.80 -4.37
CA ILE A 77 2.08 0.54 -5.82
C ILE A 77 2.33 -0.93 -6.13
N SER A 78 3.40 -1.49 -5.56
CA SER A 78 3.77 -2.89 -5.80
C SER A 78 2.68 -3.85 -5.31
N LEU A 79 2.15 -3.60 -4.11
CA LEU A 79 1.09 -4.41 -3.48
C LEU A 79 -0.25 -4.27 -4.20
N GLN A 80 -0.64 -3.05 -4.58
CA GLN A 80 -1.84 -2.81 -5.37
C GLN A 80 -1.79 -3.61 -6.68
N ASN A 81 -0.66 -3.57 -7.37
CA ASN A 81 -0.47 -4.33 -8.61
C ASN A 81 -0.56 -5.84 -8.34
N ALA A 82 0.10 -6.34 -7.30
CA ALA A 82 0.03 -7.75 -6.93
C ALA A 82 -1.42 -8.20 -6.60
N ILE A 83 -2.19 -7.39 -5.87
CA ILE A 83 -3.56 -7.70 -5.49
C ILE A 83 -4.49 -7.68 -6.73
N ASN A 84 -4.41 -6.62 -7.54
CA ASN A 84 -5.33 -6.40 -8.65
C ASN A 84 -5.03 -7.29 -9.87
N THR A 85 -3.76 -7.62 -10.10
CA THR A 85 -3.32 -8.32 -11.32
C THR A 85 -2.79 -9.73 -11.08
N GLY A 86 -2.46 -10.08 -9.83
CA GLY A 86 -1.79 -11.33 -9.48
C GLY A 86 -2.70 -12.55 -9.58
N LYS A 87 -3.14 -12.91 -10.79
CA LYS A 87 -4.05 -14.04 -11.12
C LYS A 87 -3.57 -15.42 -10.67
N ALA A 88 -2.33 -15.54 -10.17
CA ALA A 88 -1.70 -16.79 -9.73
C ALA A 88 -1.63 -16.96 -8.20
N ILE A 89 -2.03 -15.93 -7.45
CA ILE A 89 -1.92 -15.92 -5.99
C ILE A 89 -3.13 -16.66 -5.40
N ASN A 90 -2.89 -17.69 -4.59
CA ASN A 90 -3.95 -18.38 -3.85
C ASN A 90 -4.62 -17.43 -2.83
N ASP A 91 -5.84 -17.74 -2.41
CA ASP A 91 -6.65 -16.83 -1.59
C ASP A 91 -5.99 -16.45 -0.26
N THR A 92 -5.24 -17.37 0.37
CA THR A 92 -4.49 -17.10 1.60
C THR A 92 -3.39 -16.05 1.40
N ILE A 93 -2.59 -16.20 0.35
CA ILE A 93 -1.52 -15.25 0.04
C ILE A 93 -2.15 -13.91 -0.37
N LEU A 94 -3.24 -13.93 -1.16
CA LEU A 94 -3.95 -12.72 -1.58
C LEU A 94 -4.48 -11.94 -0.37
N LEU A 95 -5.14 -12.61 0.58
CA LEU A 95 -5.61 -11.99 1.83
C LEU A 95 -4.46 -11.44 2.67
N ASN A 96 -3.34 -12.15 2.76
CA ASN A 96 -2.15 -11.65 3.44
C ASN A 96 -1.57 -10.41 2.75
N THR A 97 -1.53 -10.38 1.41
CA THR A 97 -1.09 -9.21 0.65
C THR A 97 -2.02 -8.01 0.89
N VAL A 98 -3.34 -8.21 0.93
CA VAL A 98 -4.31 -7.15 1.27
C VAL A 98 -4.10 -6.64 2.71
N LYS A 99 -3.83 -7.54 3.66
CA LYS A 99 -3.54 -7.16 5.06
C LYS A 99 -2.29 -6.28 5.16
N VAL A 100 -1.22 -6.63 4.44
CA VAL A 100 0.01 -5.81 4.42
C VAL A 100 -0.24 -4.48 3.71
N TYR A 101 -1.04 -4.47 2.63
CA TYR A 101 -1.44 -3.23 1.95
C TYR A 101 -2.17 -2.26 2.88
N ILE A 102 -3.06 -2.75 3.75
CA ILE A 102 -3.71 -1.95 4.80
C ILE A 102 -2.67 -1.37 5.77
N LYS A 103 -1.70 -2.19 6.21
CA LYS A 103 -0.64 -1.77 7.13
C LYS A 103 0.25 -0.68 6.52
N GLU A 104 0.57 -0.78 5.24
CA GLU A 104 1.31 0.26 4.52
C GLU A 104 0.51 1.57 4.44
N MET A 105 -0.83 1.51 4.27
CA MET A 105 -1.66 2.72 4.38
C MET A 105 -1.62 3.35 5.78
N ASP A 106 -1.51 2.54 6.85
CA ASP A 106 -1.35 3.05 8.21
C ASP A 106 -0.03 3.80 8.37
N TYR A 107 1.06 3.28 7.80
CA TYR A 107 2.34 3.97 7.80
C TYR A 107 2.27 5.28 7.03
N ALA A 108 1.71 5.26 5.83
CA ALA A 108 1.44 6.46 5.04
C ALA A 108 0.69 7.54 5.84
N GLN A 109 -0.37 7.15 6.56
CA GLN A 109 -1.14 8.06 7.39
C GLN A 109 -0.29 8.63 8.53
N LYS A 110 0.47 7.76 9.21
CA LYS A 110 1.31 8.15 10.33
C LYS A 110 2.42 9.12 9.93
N ILE A 111 3.03 8.94 8.77
CA ILE A 111 4.04 9.84 8.21
C ILE A 111 3.44 11.23 8.01
N ILE A 112 2.25 11.32 7.40
CA ILE A 112 1.56 12.60 7.18
C ILE A 112 1.21 13.28 8.51
N GLU A 113 0.73 12.54 9.50
CA GLU A 113 0.42 13.06 10.84
C GLU A 113 1.66 13.61 11.55
N LEU A 114 2.77 12.87 11.52
CA LEU A 114 4.04 13.26 12.13
C LEU A 114 4.60 14.54 11.49
N GLU A 115 4.59 14.63 10.16
CA GLU A 115 5.09 15.80 9.44
C GLU A 115 4.16 17.01 9.60
N THR A 116 2.85 16.79 9.69
CA THR A 116 1.89 17.86 9.99
C THR A 116 2.15 18.41 11.39
N GLY A 117 2.23 17.54 12.41
CA GLY A 117 2.52 17.97 13.78
C GLY A 117 3.87 18.67 13.92
N ARG A 118 4.89 18.25 13.16
CA ARG A 118 6.18 18.97 13.12
C ARG A 118 6.06 20.36 12.51
N LEU A 119 5.34 20.48 11.39
CA LEU A 119 5.11 21.77 10.72
C LEU A 119 4.26 22.74 11.56
N GLU A 120 3.37 22.21 12.38
CA GLU A 120 2.54 22.98 13.31
C GLU A 120 3.30 23.31 14.63
N GLY A 121 4.46 22.69 14.85
CA GLY A 121 5.28 22.89 16.06
C GLY A 121 4.85 22.03 17.25
N ASP A 122 3.85 21.17 17.08
CA ASP A 122 3.34 20.24 18.10
C ASP A 122 4.31 19.09 18.37
N ILE A 123 5.17 18.78 17.40
CA ILE A 123 6.13 17.67 17.46
C ILE A 123 7.54 18.19 17.19
N SER A 124 8.48 17.84 18.06
CA SER A 124 9.90 18.15 17.87
C SER A 124 10.59 17.23 16.85
N ASP A 125 11.65 17.71 16.21
CA ASP A 125 12.47 16.89 15.30
C ASP A 125 13.06 15.64 15.98
N LYS A 126 13.35 15.71 17.29
CA LYS A 126 13.81 14.56 18.06
C LYS A 126 12.73 13.47 18.16
N TYR A 127 11.50 13.87 18.49
CA TYR A 127 10.36 12.96 18.56
C TYR A 127 10.06 12.34 17.19
N LEU A 128 10.15 13.15 16.13
CA LEU A 128 10.00 12.73 14.74
C LEU A 128 11.01 11.63 14.40
N HIS A 129 12.29 11.84 14.72
CA HIS A 129 13.37 10.90 14.43
C HIS A 129 13.19 9.56 15.16
N GLU A 130 12.83 9.61 16.45
CA GLU A 130 12.54 8.40 17.24
C GLU A 130 11.37 7.62 16.63
N HIS A 131 10.32 8.30 16.17
CA HIS A 131 9.16 7.63 15.57
C HIS A 131 9.44 7.03 14.20
N TYR A 132 10.21 7.68 13.34
CA TYR A 132 10.61 7.10 12.05
C TYR A 132 11.40 5.80 12.22
N SER A 133 12.26 5.72 13.25
CA SER A 133 13.04 4.50 13.54
C SER A 133 12.17 3.28 13.89
N THR A 134 10.92 3.51 14.32
CA THR A 134 9.96 2.44 14.66
C THR A 134 9.12 1.97 13.47
N LEU A 135 9.15 2.70 12.34
CA LEU A 135 8.45 2.29 11.12
C LEU A 135 9.19 1.14 10.46
N THR A 136 8.78 -0.09 10.79
CA THR A 136 9.27 -1.30 10.12
C THR A 136 8.38 -1.64 8.94
N PHE A 137 8.76 -1.17 7.76
CA PHE A 137 8.12 -1.55 6.50
C PHE A 137 8.29 -3.05 6.27
N GLU A 138 7.18 -3.79 6.18
CA GLU A 138 7.26 -5.24 5.99
C GLU A 138 7.67 -5.52 4.55
N LYS A 139 8.88 -6.06 4.37
CA LYS A 139 9.22 -6.72 3.11
C LYS A 139 8.37 -7.97 3.03
N ILE A 140 7.30 -7.95 2.24
CA ILE A 140 6.65 -9.21 1.87
C ILE A 140 7.72 -10.07 1.20
N GLY A 141 7.92 -11.30 1.68
CA GLY A 141 8.80 -12.32 1.08
C GLY A 141 8.32 -12.83 -0.29
N VAL A 142 7.63 -11.98 -1.03
CA VAL A 142 7.44 -12.08 -2.47
C VAL A 142 7.96 -10.75 -2.99
N GLY A 143 9.28 -10.65 -3.18
CA GLY A 143 9.83 -9.46 -3.82
C GLY A 143 9.17 -9.28 -5.19
N PRO A 144 9.14 -8.07 -5.77
CA PRO A 144 8.72 -7.89 -7.16
C PRO A 144 9.45 -8.86 -8.11
N HIS A 145 10.67 -9.26 -7.75
CA HIS A 145 11.46 -10.29 -8.44
C HIS A 145 10.90 -11.72 -8.28
N ASP A 146 10.31 -12.09 -7.14
CA ASP A 146 9.68 -13.41 -6.92
C ASP A 146 8.32 -13.49 -7.61
N LEU A 147 7.58 -12.38 -7.63
CA LEU A 147 6.35 -12.22 -8.42
C LEU A 147 6.66 -12.25 -9.93
N GLU A 148 7.68 -11.54 -10.40
CA GLU A 148 8.11 -11.61 -11.80
C GLU A 148 8.60 -13.02 -12.18
N THR A 149 9.34 -13.70 -11.30
CA THR A 149 9.80 -15.08 -11.54
C THR A 149 8.62 -16.03 -11.61
N ALA A 150 7.66 -15.93 -10.68
CA ALA A 150 6.45 -16.73 -10.68
C ALA A 150 5.59 -16.49 -11.94
N ILE A 151 5.46 -15.23 -12.39
CA ILE A 151 4.75 -14.86 -13.62
C ILE A 151 5.48 -15.38 -14.87
N LYS A 152 6.82 -15.27 -14.93
CA LYS A 152 7.63 -15.78 -16.05
C LYS A 152 7.56 -17.31 -16.14
N ASP A 153 7.62 -18.02 -15.01
CA ASP A 153 7.52 -19.48 -14.97
C ASP A 153 6.13 -19.99 -15.34
N GLN A 154 5.06 -19.27 -14.98
CA GLN A 154 3.70 -19.60 -15.37
C GLN A 154 3.46 -19.42 -16.88
N ASN A 155 3.94 -18.32 -17.46
CA ASN A 155 3.85 -18.07 -18.90
C ASN A 155 4.63 -19.13 -19.72
N LYS A 156 5.72 -19.66 -19.18
CA LYS A 156 6.46 -20.80 -19.76
C LYS A 156 5.66 -22.11 -19.71
N ARG A 157 4.89 -22.34 -18.65
CA ARG A 157 4.07 -23.56 -18.48
C ARG A 157 2.82 -23.54 -19.36
N GLN A 158 2.16 -22.38 -19.51
CA GLN A 158 1.01 -22.24 -20.42
C GLN A 158 1.40 -22.45 -21.88
N LYS A 159 2.54 -21.90 -22.33
CA LYS A 159 3.09 -22.14 -23.69
C LYS A 159 3.53 -23.58 -23.96
N LYS A 160 3.72 -24.41 -22.92
CA LYS A 160 4.07 -25.83 -23.05
C LYS A 160 2.86 -26.77 -23.02
N GLY A 161 1.68 -26.28 -22.63
CA GLY A 161 0.43 -27.05 -22.60
C GLY A 161 -0.42 -26.94 -23.87
N GLU A 162 -0.03 -26.10 -24.83
CA GLU A 162 -0.73 -25.90 -26.12
C GLU A 162 -0.12 -26.71 -27.28
N LYS A 163 0.35 -27.94 -27.04
CA LYS A 163 0.74 -28.87 -28.12
C LYS A 163 -0.13 -30.11 -28.13
#